data_AF-A0A2R7Y7I4-F1
#
_entry.id   AF-A0A2R7Y7I4-F1
#
_cell.length_a   1.000
_cell.length_b   1.000
_cell.length_c   1.000
_cell.angle_alpha   90.00
_cell.angle_beta   90.00
_cell.angle_gamma   90.00
#
_symmetry.space_group_name_H-M   'P 1'
#
loop_
_entity.id
_entity.type
_entity.pdbx_description
1 polymer ?
#
loop_
_entity_poly.entity_id
_entity_poly.type
_entity_poly.pdbx_seq_one_letter_code
_entity_poly.pdbx_strand_id
1 'polypeptide(L)'
;MLAGEFEEYILKNLDEFISSCADVCDVERVKAINLVDGLKYEGCELCVVKTALDRLSLPTYSIAYKDGRFSEFVFIPPYVLDVRDEVLYVMDYESFKEYVNDLLAFNAVSAEVAEEVIKWFESLTSHQPES
;
A
#
# COMPACT_ATOMS: atom_id res chain seq x y z
N MET A 1 -11.46 2.03 -7.39
CA MET A 1 -11.52 0.72 -6.73
C MET A 1 -11.49 0.96 -5.23
N LEU A 2 -12.48 0.47 -4.50
CA LEU A 2 -12.57 0.54 -3.03
C LEU A 2 -11.85 -0.65 -2.39
N ALA A 3 -11.53 -0.55 -1.09
CA ALA A 3 -10.84 -1.61 -0.34
C ALA A 3 -11.53 -2.98 -0.47
N GLY A 4 -12.85 -3.05 -0.27
CA GLY A 4 -13.60 -4.31 -0.41
C GLY A 4 -13.57 -4.89 -1.82
N GLU A 5 -13.57 -4.03 -2.86
CA GLU A 5 -13.44 -4.49 -4.25
C GLU A 5 -12.04 -5.07 -4.52
N PHE A 6 -11.01 -4.49 -3.90
CA PHE A 6 -9.63 -4.97 -3.99
C PHE A 6 -9.45 -6.32 -3.27
N GLU A 7 -10.00 -6.46 -2.07
CA GLU A 7 -10.01 -7.73 -1.31
C GLU A 7 -10.72 -8.84 -2.08
N GLU A 8 -11.90 -8.53 -2.64
CA GLU A 8 -12.62 -9.47 -3.51
C GLU A 8 -11.82 -9.83 -4.77
N TYR A 9 -11.12 -8.86 -5.37
CA TYR A 9 -10.28 -9.10 -6.53
C TYR A 9 -9.15 -10.07 -6.20
N ILE A 10 -8.48 -9.88 -5.06
CA ILE A 10 -7.46 -10.83 -4.58
C ILE A 10 -8.08 -12.20 -4.37
N LEU A 11 -9.21 -12.29 -3.66
CA LEU A 11 -9.86 -13.57 -3.36
C LEU A 11 -10.26 -14.34 -4.64
N LYS A 12 -10.79 -13.64 -5.64
CA LYS A 12 -11.20 -14.24 -6.93
C LYS A 12 -10.04 -14.79 -7.75
N ASN A 13 -8.83 -14.26 -7.57
CA ASN A 13 -7.64 -14.62 -8.34
C ASN A 13 -6.56 -15.28 -7.45
N LEU A 14 -6.91 -15.71 -6.24
CA LEU A 14 -5.95 -16.10 -5.21
C LEU A 14 -5.05 -17.25 -5.65
N ASP A 15 -5.61 -18.30 -6.27
CA ASP A 15 -4.84 -19.46 -6.74
C ASP A 15 -3.80 -19.05 -7.80
N GLU A 16 -4.15 -18.13 -8.69
CA GLU A 16 -3.24 -17.60 -9.70
C GLU A 16 -2.12 -16.78 -9.07
N PHE A 17 -2.44 -15.94 -8.08
CA PHE A 17 -1.47 -15.11 -7.38
C PHE A 17 -0.52 -15.95 -6.53
N ILE A 18 -1.02 -16.97 -5.82
CA ILE A 18 -0.19 -17.94 -5.09
C ILE A 18 0.75 -18.66 -6.06
N SER A 19 0.25 -19.10 -7.22
CA SER A 19 1.10 -19.73 -8.23
C SER A 19 2.17 -18.80 -8.78
N SER A 20 1.89 -17.50 -8.90
CA SER A 20 2.88 -16.49 -9.31
C SER A 20 3.92 -16.24 -8.22
N CYS A 21 3.55 -16.48 -6.96
CA CYS A 21 4.37 -16.30 -5.77
C CYS A 21 4.99 -17.61 -5.26
N ALA A 22 5.11 -18.65 -6.10
CA ALA A 22 5.52 -20.00 -5.66
C ALA A 22 6.89 -20.07 -4.97
N ASP A 23 7.81 -19.15 -5.29
CA ASP A 23 9.13 -19.08 -4.65
C ASP A 23 9.08 -18.55 -3.21
N VAL A 24 7.96 -17.94 -2.80
CA VAL A 24 7.78 -17.30 -1.48
C VAL A 24 6.62 -17.95 -0.70
N CYS A 25 5.60 -18.44 -1.40
CA CYS A 25 4.42 -19.05 -0.83
C CYS A 25 4.62 -20.55 -0.62
N ASP A 26 4.80 -20.97 0.63
CA ASP A 26 4.68 -22.38 1.00
C ASP A 26 3.18 -22.72 1.03
N VAL A 27 2.79 -23.69 0.20
CA VAL A 27 1.46 -23.86 -0.42
C VAL A 27 0.29 -24.18 0.54
N GLU A 28 0.47 -24.03 1.86
CA GLU A 28 -0.46 -24.56 2.85
C GLU A 28 -1.55 -23.60 3.32
N ARG A 29 -1.39 -22.26 3.24
CA ARG A 29 -2.47 -21.25 3.39
C ARG A 29 -1.94 -19.81 3.29
N VAL A 30 -2.52 -19.00 2.40
CA VAL A 30 -2.50 -17.54 2.52
C VAL A 30 -3.67 -17.14 3.41
N LYS A 31 -3.42 -16.34 4.46
CA LYS A 31 -4.53 -15.77 5.24
C LYS A 31 -5.36 -14.86 4.33
N ALA A 32 -6.66 -14.76 4.61
CA ALA A 32 -7.50 -13.80 3.90
C ALA A 32 -6.90 -12.39 4.04
N ILE A 33 -6.62 -11.75 2.90
CA ILE A 33 -6.16 -10.36 2.85
C ILE A 33 -7.36 -9.48 3.19
N ASN A 34 -7.25 -8.70 4.26
CA ASN A 34 -8.24 -7.70 4.68
C ASN A 34 -7.51 -6.39 4.97
N LEU A 35 -7.82 -5.32 4.26
CA LEU A 35 -7.22 -4.01 4.49
C LEU A 35 -7.84 -3.39 5.74
N VAL A 36 -7.04 -3.31 6.80
CA VAL A 36 -7.39 -2.67 8.07
C VAL A 36 -6.20 -1.83 8.50
N ASP A 37 -6.47 -0.62 8.98
CA ASP A 37 -5.44 0.29 9.49
C ASP A 37 -4.53 -0.42 10.52
N GLY A 38 -3.22 -0.18 10.38
CA GLY A 38 -2.19 -0.77 11.24
C GLY A 38 -1.80 -2.22 10.89
N LEU A 39 -2.45 -2.87 9.92
CA LEU A 39 -2.01 -4.18 9.46
C LEU A 39 -0.73 -4.13 8.64
N LYS A 40 0.03 -5.21 8.76
CA LYS A 40 1.33 -5.43 8.13
C LYS A 40 1.29 -6.76 7.38
N TYR A 41 1.71 -6.75 6.13
CA TYR A 41 1.85 -7.94 5.29
C TYR A 41 3.32 -8.18 4.94
N GLU A 42 3.75 -9.44 5.00
CA GLU A 42 5.12 -9.89 4.70
C GLU A 42 5.08 -11.23 3.94
N GLY A 43 6.21 -11.63 3.36
CA GLY A 43 6.35 -12.94 2.72
C GLY A 43 5.29 -13.20 1.64
N CYS A 44 4.56 -14.31 1.78
CA CYS A 44 3.57 -14.72 0.79
C CYS A 44 2.40 -13.73 0.65
N GLU A 45 1.91 -13.18 1.75
CA GLU A 45 0.78 -12.22 1.72
C GLU A 45 1.20 -10.93 1.01
N LEU A 46 2.43 -10.45 1.27
CA LEU A 46 3.01 -9.33 0.54
C LEU A 46 3.09 -9.62 -0.96
N CYS A 47 3.61 -10.79 -1.35
CA CYS A 47 3.76 -11.14 -2.75
C CYS A 47 2.40 -11.19 -3.48
N VAL A 48 1.38 -11.78 -2.85
CA VAL A 48 0.02 -11.83 -3.39
C VAL A 48 -0.54 -10.42 -3.58
N VAL A 49 -0.38 -9.55 -2.59
CA VAL A 49 -0.84 -8.15 -2.68
C VAL A 49 -0.08 -7.41 -3.78
N LYS A 50 1.26 -7.51 -3.86
CA LYS A 50 2.06 -6.88 -4.92
C LYS A 50 1.65 -7.37 -6.32
N THR A 51 1.44 -8.68 -6.49
CA THR A 51 0.97 -9.26 -7.76
C THR A 51 -0.40 -8.69 -8.16
N ALA A 52 -1.29 -8.47 -7.19
CA ALA A 52 -2.58 -7.84 -7.45
C ALA A 52 -2.41 -6.36 -7.83
N LEU A 53 -1.57 -5.62 -7.11
CA LEU A 53 -1.26 -4.21 -7.40
C LEU A 53 -0.64 -4.06 -8.80
N ASP A 54 0.31 -4.89 -9.20
CA ASP A 54 0.97 -4.82 -10.51
C ASP A 54 -0.01 -5.01 -11.69
N ARG A 55 -1.11 -5.75 -11.45
CA ARG A 55 -2.17 -5.98 -12.45
C ARG A 55 -3.20 -4.86 -12.48
N LEU A 56 -3.25 -4.04 -11.44
CA LEU A 56 -4.19 -2.94 -11.30
C LEU A 56 -3.45 -1.63 -11.51
N SER A 57 -3.85 -0.84 -12.51
CA SER A 57 -3.28 0.50 -12.73
C SER A 57 -3.83 1.51 -11.72
N LEU A 58 -3.57 1.28 -10.42
CA LEU A 58 -3.98 2.16 -9.33
C LEU A 58 -3.06 3.38 -9.24
N PRO A 59 -3.54 4.50 -8.67
CA PRO A 59 -2.70 5.66 -8.42
C PRO A 59 -1.60 5.31 -7.41
N THR A 60 -0.35 5.50 -7.81
CA THR A 60 0.81 5.31 -6.93
C THR A 60 1.67 6.58 -6.84
N TYR A 61 2.46 6.68 -5.77
CA TYR A 61 3.49 7.70 -5.60
C TYR A 61 4.70 7.10 -4.90
N SER A 62 5.87 7.19 -5.53
CA SER A 62 7.11 6.60 -5.01
C SER A 62 8.00 7.65 -4.36
N ILE A 63 8.60 7.32 -3.22
CA ILE A 63 9.62 8.12 -2.56
C ILE A 63 10.91 7.34 -2.35
N ALA A 64 12.02 8.07 -2.35
CA ALA A 64 13.30 7.61 -1.87
C ALA A 64 13.58 8.28 -0.51
N TYR A 65 13.89 7.47 0.50
CA TYR A 65 14.35 7.96 1.79
C TYR A 65 15.81 8.40 1.71
N LYS A 66 16.24 9.27 2.61
CA LYS A 66 17.64 9.74 2.66
C LYS A 66 18.65 8.64 2.97
N ASP A 67 18.21 7.53 3.59
CA ASP A 67 19.04 6.37 3.87
C ASP A 67 19.12 5.37 2.70
N GLY A 68 18.51 5.70 1.55
CA GLY A 68 18.54 4.90 0.33
C GLY A 68 17.45 3.83 0.25
N ARG A 69 16.58 3.70 1.25
CA ARG A 69 15.37 2.86 1.14
C ARG A 69 14.36 3.50 0.19
N PHE A 70 13.40 2.70 -0.28
CA PHE A 70 12.30 3.15 -1.13
C PHE A 70 10.95 2.72 -0.57
N SER A 71 9.94 3.52 -0.86
CA SER A 71 8.53 3.21 -0.61
C SER A 71 7.70 3.61 -1.82
N GLU A 72 6.70 2.78 -2.13
CA GLU A 72 5.62 3.11 -3.04
C GLU A 72 4.32 3.20 -2.26
N PHE A 73 3.70 4.37 -2.28
CA PHE A 73 2.37 4.56 -1.73
C PHE A 73 1.32 4.24 -2.79
N VAL A 74 0.35 3.40 -2.45
CA VAL A 74 -0.78 3.07 -3.32
C VAL A 74 -2.08 3.43 -2.63
N PHE A 75 -2.94 4.21 -3.31
CA PHE A 75 -4.21 4.62 -2.73
C PHE A 75 -5.35 3.65 -3.08
N ILE A 76 -5.97 3.07 -2.05
CA ILE A 76 -7.14 2.20 -2.13
C ILE A 76 -8.16 2.67 -1.09
N PRO A 77 -9.10 3.57 -1.44
CA PRO A 77 -10.00 4.20 -0.48
C PRO A 77 -10.68 3.19 0.47
N PRO A 78 -10.67 3.44 1.81
CA PRO A 78 -10.16 4.64 2.49
C PRO A 78 -8.67 4.59 2.89
N TYR A 79 -7.91 3.58 2.43
CA TYR A 79 -6.56 3.29 2.88
C TYR A 79 -5.47 3.72 1.90
N VAL A 80 -4.27 3.90 2.43
CA VAL A 80 -3.01 3.98 1.69
C VAL A 80 -2.17 2.75 2.07
N LEU A 81 -1.64 2.08 1.07
CA LEU A 81 -0.66 1.02 1.26
C LEU A 81 0.74 1.61 1.10
N ASP A 82 1.59 1.48 2.10
CA ASP A 82 3.03 1.75 1.97
C ASP A 82 3.74 0.43 1.65
N VAL A 83 4.07 0.26 0.37
CA VAL A 83 4.70 -0.92 -0.19
C VAL A 83 6.21 -0.72 -0.20
N ARG A 84 6.92 -1.59 0.51
CA ARG A 84 8.38 -1.64 0.56
C ARG A 84 8.88 -2.97 0.00
N ASP A 85 10.19 -3.19 0.08
CA ASP A 85 10.81 -4.41 -0.45
C ASP A 85 10.27 -5.67 0.23
N GLU A 86 10.27 -5.69 1.57
CA GLU A 86 9.96 -6.88 2.37
C GLU A 86 8.66 -6.76 3.19
N VAL A 87 8.00 -5.60 3.15
CA VAL A 87 6.83 -5.31 3.97
C VAL A 87 5.86 -4.37 3.27
N LEU A 88 4.56 -4.54 3.55
CA LEU A 88 3.52 -3.59 3.22
C LEU A 88 2.76 -3.19 4.48
N TYR A 89 2.54 -1.89 4.68
CA TYR A 89 1.73 -1.35 5.77
C TYR A 89 0.42 -0.77 5.23
N VAL A 90 -0.68 -1.06 5.91
CA VAL A 90 -1.99 -0.46 5.63
C VAL A 90 -2.21 0.70 6.59
N MET A 91 -2.51 1.88 6.05
CA MET A 91 -2.79 3.09 6.84
C MET A 91 -4.10 3.70 6.37
N ASP A 92 -4.92 4.20 7.30
CA ASP A 92 -5.99 5.12 6.94
C ASP A 92 -5.46 6.52 6.63
N TYR A 93 -6.38 7.44 6.33
CA TYR A 93 -6.07 8.83 5.99
C TYR A 93 -5.33 9.59 7.11
N GLU A 94 -5.73 9.43 8.37
CA GLU A 94 -5.12 10.16 9.48
C GLU A 94 -3.75 9.56 9.82
N SER A 95 -3.66 8.22 9.91
CA SER A 95 -2.41 7.49 10.11
C SER A 95 -1.37 7.81 9.03
N PHE A 96 -1.80 7.92 7.76
CA PHE A 96 -0.88 8.27 6.67
C PHE A 96 -0.32 9.68 6.80
N LYS A 97 -1.16 10.68 7.13
CA LYS A 97 -0.67 12.06 7.34
C LYS A 97 0.30 12.14 8.51
N GLU A 98 -0.03 11.50 9.63
CA GLU A 98 0.88 11.42 10.79
C GLU A 98 2.20 10.78 10.40
N TYR A 99 2.16 9.67 9.66
CA TYR A 99 3.34 8.99 9.16
C TYR A 99 4.22 9.90 8.27
N VAL A 100 3.65 10.65 7.33
CA VAL A 100 4.42 11.58 6.48
C VAL A 100 5.03 12.72 7.30
N ASN A 101 4.30 13.24 8.30
CA ASN A 101 4.83 14.24 9.21
C ASN A 101 6.00 13.71 10.06
N ASP A 102 5.90 12.46 10.51
CA ASP A 102 6.98 11.77 11.23
C ASP A 102 8.21 11.60 10.33
N LEU A 103 8.04 11.20 9.07
CA LEU A 103 9.15 11.10 8.11
C LEU A 103 9.88 12.45 7.95
N LEU A 104 9.15 13.56 7.93
CA LEU A 104 9.73 14.89 7.90
C LEU A 104 10.43 15.24 9.22
N ALA A 105 9.78 15.00 10.36
CA ALA A 105 10.30 15.31 11.69
C ALA A 105 11.59 14.54 12.01
N PHE A 106 11.68 13.28 11.59
CA PHE A 106 12.88 12.45 11.71
C PHE A 106 13.90 12.66 10.59
N ASN A 107 13.70 13.66 9.73
CA ASN A 107 14.59 14.02 8.64
C ASN A 107 14.82 12.86 7.64
N ALA A 108 13.88 11.91 7.54
CA ALA A 108 13.92 10.78 6.61
C ALA A 108 13.62 11.20 5.17
N VAL A 109 12.85 12.27 4.99
CA VAL A 109 12.55 12.92 3.70
C VAL A 109 12.81 14.44 3.78
N SER A 110 12.74 15.15 2.65
CA SER A 110 12.76 16.63 2.63
C SER A 110 11.35 17.20 2.84
N ALA A 111 11.25 18.47 3.19
CA ALA A 111 9.97 19.18 3.29
C ALA A 111 9.22 19.19 1.94
N GLU A 112 9.95 19.35 0.84
CA GLU A 112 9.40 19.30 -0.53
C GLU A 112 8.76 17.93 -0.82
N VAL A 113 9.47 16.83 -0.54
CA VAL A 113 8.93 15.48 -0.74
C VAL A 113 7.70 15.24 0.14
N ALA A 114 7.74 15.63 1.41
CA ALA A 114 6.59 15.49 2.30
C ALA A 114 5.37 16.28 1.78
N GLU A 115 5.58 17.52 1.32
CA GLU A 115 4.52 18.36 0.74
C GLU A 115 3.93 17.75 -0.54
N GLU A 116 4.77 17.20 -1.42
CA GLU A 116 4.31 16.54 -2.65
C GLU A 116 3.49 15.28 -2.37
N VAL A 117 3.92 14.45 -1.41
CA VAL A 117 3.19 13.24 -1.00
C VAL A 117 1.80 13.60 -0.46
N ILE A 118 1.71 14.61 0.40
CA ILE A 118 0.42 15.07 0.95
C ILE A 118 -0.47 15.63 -0.17
N LYS A 119 0.07 16.48 -1.06
CA LYS A 119 -0.69 17.02 -2.20
C LYS A 119 -1.19 15.93 -3.14
N TRP A 120 -0.36 14.92 -3.44
CA TRP A 120 -0.77 13.76 -4.22
C TRP A 120 -1.97 13.08 -3.55
N PHE A 121 -1.87 12.80 -2.26
CA PHE A 121 -2.93 12.13 -1.53
C PHE A 121 -4.23 12.94 -1.47
N GLU A 122 -4.14 14.24 -1.14
CA GLU A 122 -5.29 15.16 -1.13
C GLU A 122 -5.95 15.29 -2.51
N SER A 123 -5.18 15.22 -3.60
CA SER A 123 -5.73 15.23 -4.96
C SER A 123 -6.61 14.02 -5.25
N LEU A 124 -6.35 12.89 -4.60
CA LEU A 124 -7.11 11.66 -4.77
C LEU A 124 -8.36 11.61 -3.87
N THR A 125 -8.29 12.22 -2.68
CA THR A 125 -9.42 12.26 -1.73
C THR A 125 -10.42 13.38 -2.04
N SER A 126 -9.98 14.51 -2.59
CA SER A 126 -10.85 15.66 -2.94
C SER A 126 -11.85 15.37 -4.07
N HIS A 127 -11.69 14.25 -4.78
CA HIS A 127 -12.60 13.79 -5.84
C HIS A 127 -13.62 12.75 -5.37
N GLN A 128 -13.71 12.46 -4.07
CA GLN A 128 -14.77 11.61 -3.52
C GLN A 128 -15.98 12.50 -3.18
N PRO A 129 -17.12 12.38 -3.88
CA PRO A 129 -18.33 13.05 -3.43
C PRO A 129 -18.71 12.48 -2.05
N GLU A 130 -18.93 13.38 -1.09
CA GLU A 130 -19.50 13.05 0.21
C GLU A 130 -20.76 12.19 -0.02
N SER A 131 -20.75 10.98 0.53
CA SER A 131 -21.89 10.05 0.48
C SER A 131 -22.97 10.44 1.48
#